data_AF-A0A8I1UUL4-F1
#
_entry.id   AF-A0A8I1UUL4-F1
#
_cell.length_a   1.000
_cell.length_b   1.000
_cell.length_c   1.000
_cell.angle_alpha   90.00
_cell.angle_beta   90.00
_cell.angle_gamma   90.00
#
_symmetry.space_group_name_H-M   'P 1'
#
loop_
_entity.id
_entity.type
_entity.pdbx_description
1 polymer ?
#
loop_
_entity_poly.entity_id
_entity_poly.type
_entity_poly.pdbx_seq_one_letter_code
_entity_poly.pdbx_strand_id
1 'polypeptide(L)'
;MDNIAWMAWTLPTAIFFCLLAGTLGVMTLLAVRYPEAERIGMLRIPTTRGDRLFISLIAAAVIHLLWIAFAGTDPITTLPIGEEGIDVSSLWVATVISLVVAVVIFRKV
;
A
#
# COMPACT_ATOMS: atom_id res chain seq x y z
N MET A 1 15.56 17.68 -22.36
CA MET A 1 15.17 17.48 -20.93
C MET A 1 14.28 16.24 -20.87
N ASP A 2 14.73 15.15 -21.49
CA ASP A 2 13.87 14.00 -21.84
C ASP A 2 14.35 12.71 -21.15
N ASN A 3 15.42 12.82 -20.37
CA ASN A 3 16.10 11.74 -19.66
C ASN A 3 15.29 11.14 -18.49
N ILE A 4 14.15 11.73 -18.12
CA ILE A 4 13.23 11.18 -17.11
C ILE A 4 11.98 10.52 -17.72
N ALA A 5 11.75 10.59 -19.03
CA ALA A 5 10.52 10.10 -19.66
C ALA A 5 10.36 8.55 -19.67
N TRP A 6 11.35 7.80 -19.16
CA TRP A 6 11.31 6.34 -19.06
C TRP A 6 10.22 5.83 -18.10
N MET A 7 9.83 6.66 -17.12
CA MET A 7 8.66 6.44 -16.28
C MET A 7 7.70 7.60 -16.51
N ALA A 8 6.39 7.32 -16.51
CA ALA A 8 5.36 8.35 -16.48
C ALA A 8 5.37 9.04 -15.10
N TRP A 9 6.33 9.97 -14.92
CA TRP A 9 6.48 10.75 -13.70
C TRP A 9 5.32 11.72 -13.58
N THR A 10 4.36 11.34 -12.75
CA THR A 10 3.31 12.21 -12.26
C THR A 10 3.55 12.46 -10.77
N LEU A 11 2.95 13.52 -10.22
CA LEU A 11 3.01 13.78 -8.78
C LEU A 11 2.55 12.55 -7.96
N PRO A 12 1.43 11.87 -8.29
CA PRO A 12 1.07 10.60 -7.65
C PRO A 12 2.15 9.52 -7.72
N THR A 13 2.74 9.28 -8.90
CA THR A 13 3.77 8.24 -9.06
C THR A 13 5.02 8.57 -8.23
N ALA A 14 5.43 9.84 -8.21
CA ALA A 14 6.57 10.30 -7.40
C ALA A 14 6.33 10.08 -5.91
N ILE A 15 5.15 10.43 -5.40
CA ILE A 15 4.77 10.21 -3.99
C ILE A 15 4.81 8.72 -3.64
N PHE A 16 4.26 7.86 -4.50
CA PHE A 16 4.27 6.41 -4.30
C PHE A 16 5.69 5.86 -4.13
N PHE A 17 6.61 6.20 -5.03
CA PHE A 17 7.99 5.72 -4.95
C PHE A 17 8.76 6.31 -3.75
N CYS A 18 8.50 7.57 -3.39
CA CYS A 18 9.07 8.15 -2.17
C CYS A 18 8.61 7.40 -0.91
N LEU A 19 7.32 7.07 -0.80
CA LEU A 19 6.79 6.28 0.31
C LEU A 19 7.35 4.85 0.33
N LEU A 20 7.48 4.22 -0.84
CA LEU A 20 8.08 2.89 -0.96
C LEU A 20 9.55 2.91 -0.49
N ALA A 21 10.34 3.85 -0.97
CA ALA A 21 11.74 4.03 -0.57
C ALA A 21 11.87 4.33 0.94
N GLY A 22 11.01 5.20 1.47
CA GLY A 22 10.94 5.49 2.91
C GLY A 22 10.60 4.26 3.73
N THR A 23 9.64 3.44 3.28
CA THR A 23 9.25 2.20 3.96
C THR A 23 10.40 1.19 3.98
N LEU A 24 11.08 1.00 2.84
CA LEU A 24 12.27 0.15 2.77
C LEU A 24 13.37 0.65 3.70
N GLY A 25 13.67 1.96 3.68
CA GLY A 25 14.68 2.56 4.55
C GLY A 25 14.36 2.39 6.05
N VAL A 26 13.10 2.59 6.44
CA VAL A 26 12.64 2.34 7.82
C VAL A 26 12.81 0.88 8.21
N MET A 27 12.45 -0.06 7.33
CA MET A 27 12.61 -1.49 7.62
C MET A 27 14.08 -1.88 7.74
N THR A 28 14.96 -1.37 6.88
CA THR A 28 16.40 -1.58 7.00
C THR A 28 16.94 -1.03 8.32
N LEU A 29 16.54 0.18 8.71
CA LEU A 29 16.95 0.78 9.98
C LEU A 29 16.46 -0.05 11.17
N LEU A 30 15.23 -0.54 11.13
CA LEU A 30 14.65 -1.39 12.17
C LEU A 30 15.35 -2.74 12.25
N ALA A 31 15.71 -3.36 11.12
CA ALA A 31 16.42 -4.63 11.08
C ALA A 31 17.84 -4.49 11.67
N VAL A 32 18.54 -3.39 11.38
CA VAL A 32 19.85 -3.09 11.97
C VAL A 32 19.74 -2.85 13.49
N ARG A 33 18.69 -2.17 13.94
CA ARG A 33 18.55 -1.76 15.35
C ARG A 33 17.93 -2.83 16.24
N TYR A 34 17.07 -3.68 15.71
CA TYR A 34 16.36 -4.73 16.43
C TYR A 34 16.46 -6.04 15.66
N PRO A 35 17.36 -6.95 16.05
CA PRO A 35 17.54 -8.24 15.40
C PRO A 35 16.21 -8.97 15.26
N GLU A 36 15.91 -9.42 14.06
CA GLU A 36 14.63 -10.02 13.72
C GLU A 36 14.51 -11.40 14.38
N ALA A 37 13.55 -11.55 15.29
CA ALA A 37 13.15 -12.85 15.78
C ALA A 37 12.06 -13.41 14.85
N GLU A 38 12.32 -14.55 14.24
CA GLU A 38 11.30 -15.27 13.48
C GLU A 38 10.15 -15.64 14.41
N ARG A 39 8.93 -15.23 14.04
CA ARG A 39 7.71 -15.60 14.76
C ARG A 39 6.76 -16.28 13.80
N ILE A 40 6.32 -17.48 14.16
CA ILE A 40 5.31 -18.23 13.41
C ILE A 40 3.97 -17.49 13.59
N GLY A 41 3.54 -16.80 12.54
CA GLY A 41 2.27 -16.06 12.52
C GLY A 41 1.11 -16.93 12.02
N MET A 42 -0.01 -16.28 11.69
CA MET A 42 -1.24 -16.92 11.18
C MET A 42 -1.03 -17.83 9.95
N LEU A 43 -0.08 -17.50 9.08
CA LEU A 43 0.23 -18.28 7.87
C LEU A 43 1.01 -19.57 8.16
N ARG A 44 1.38 -19.85 9.43
CA ARG A 44 2.20 -21.00 9.87
C ARG A 44 3.58 -21.12 9.21
N ILE A 45 4.01 -20.06 8.52
CA ILE A 45 5.35 -19.92 7.95
C ILE A 45 6.14 -19.01 8.91
N PRO A 46 7.41 -19.32 9.22
CA PRO A 46 8.28 -18.36 9.91
C PRO A 46 8.40 -17.11 9.03
N THR A 47 7.97 -15.97 9.55
CA THR A 47 8.00 -14.69 8.83
C THR A 47 8.74 -13.65 9.65
N THR A 48 9.60 -12.88 9.01
CA THR A 48 10.26 -11.72 9.60
C THR A 48 9.31 -10.52 9.65
N ARG A 49 9.78 -9.36 10.13
CA ARG A 49 8.99 -8.11 10.06
C ARG A 49 8.91 -7.60 8.62
N GLY A 50 10.01 -7.72 7.87
CA GLY A 50 10.08 -7.40 6.44
C GLY A 50 9.12 -8.24 5.60
N ASP A 51 9.05 -9.56 5.85
CA ASP A 51 8.16 -10.46 5.10
C ASP A 51 6.69 -10.08 5.27
N ARG A 52 6.28 -9.68 6.48
CA ARG A 52 4.91 -9.24 6.76
C ARG A 52 4.55 -7.97 6.03
N LEU A 53 5.47 -7.00 5.98
CA LEU A 53 5.28 -5.79 5.18
C LEU A 53 5.11 -6.16 3.70
N PHE A 54 6.01 -6.98 3.15
CA PHE A 54 5.95 -7.39 1.75
C PHE A 54 4.62 -8.10 1.40
N ILE A 55 4.19 -9.04 2.25
CA ILE A 55 2.90 -9.72 2.10
C ILE A 55 1.74 -8.73 2.17
N SER A 56 1.80 -7.74 3.06
CA SER A 56 0.75 -6.72 3.16
C SER A 56 0.68 -5.82 1.91
N LEU A 57 1.82 -5.50 1.29
CA LEU A 57 1.88 -4.74 0.05
C LEU A 57 1.32 -5.55 -1.13
N ILE A 58 1.68 -6.83 -1.22
CA ILE A 58 1.09 -7.75 -2.22
C ILE A 58 -0.42 -7.86 -2.02
N ALA A 59 -0.87 -8.08 -0.78
CA ALA A 59 -2.29 -8.18 -0.48
C ALA A 59 -3.04 -6.88 -0.86
N ALA A 60 -2.46 -5.72 -0.57
CA ALA A 60 -3.03 -4.44 -0.97
C ALA A 60 -3.14 -4.32 -2.49
N ALA A 61 -2.09 -4.67 -3.24
CA ALA A 61 -2.12 -4.65 -4.71
C ALA A 61 -3.21 -5.59 -5.26
N VAL A 62 -3.29 -6.82 -4.76
CA VAL A 62 -4.31 -7.81 -5.18
C VAL A 62 -5.72 -7.31 -4.85
N ILE A 63 -5.94 -6.75 -3.66
CA ILE A 63 -7.25 -6.18 -3.27
C ILE A 63 -7.66 -5.07 -4.23
N HIS A 64 -6.76 -4.16 -4.60
CA HIS A 64 -7.07 -3.09 -5.55
C HIS A 64 -7.36 -3.63 -6.95
N LEU A 65 -6.59 -4.61 -7.43
CA LEU A 65 -6.86 -5.25 -8.73
C LEU A 65 -8.22 -5.97 -8.75
N LEU A 66 -8.54 -6.71 -7.70
CA LEU A 66 -9.85 -7.37 -7.56
C LEU A 66 -10.98 -6.34 -7.48
N TRP A 67 -10.77 -5.24 -6.73
CA TRP A 67 -11.76 -4.17 -6.63
C TRP A 67 -12.04 -3.55 -8.01
N ILE A 68 -11.00 -3.23 -8.76
CA ILE A 68 -11.15 -2.70 -10.13
C ILE A 68 -11.90 -3.71 -11.02
N ALA A 69 -11.56 -5.00 -10.92
CA ALA A 69 -12.17 -6.04 -11.76
C ALA A 69 -13.66 -6.27 -11.46
N PHE A 70 -14.11 -6.13 -10.20
CA PHE A 70 -15.48 -6.47 -9.78
C PHE A 70 -16.36 -5.27 -9.44
N ALA A 71 -15.81 -4.21 -8.85
CA ALA A 71 -16.54 -3.04 -8.37
C ALA A 71 -16.26 -1.77 -9.20
N GLY A 72 -15.23 -1.78 -10.05
CA GLY A 72 -14.86 -0.64 -10.90
C GLY A 72 -14.17 0.50 -10.14
N THR A 73 -14.12 1.67 -10.76
CA THR A 73 -13.42 2.86 -10.24
C THR A 73 -14.32 4.08 -10.13
N ASP A 74 -15.63 3.90 -10.22
CA ASP A 74 -16.58 5.01 -10.26
C ASP A 74 -16.52 5.86 -8.97
N PRO A 75 -16.71 7.19 -9.07
CA PRO A 75 -16.81 8.07 -7.91
C PRO A 75 -18.00 7.69 -7.01
N ILE A 76 -17.75 7.56 -5.70
CA ILE A 76 -18.78 7.34 -4.69
C ILE A 76 -19.45 8.67 -4.33
N THR A 77 -18.66 9.73 -4.17
CA THR A 77 -19.15 11.06 -3.79
C THR A 77 -18.30 12.13 -4.44
N THR A 78 -18.93 13.21 -4.87
CA THR A 78 -18.24 14.43 -5.29
C THR A 78 -18.22 15.40 -4.12
N LEU A 79 -17.04 15.78 -3.64
CA LEU A 79 -16.90 16.76 -2.59
C LEU A 79 -17.07 18.16 -3.20
N PRO A 80 -17.95 19.03 -2.69
CA PRO A 80 -18.17 20.38 -3.20
C PRO A 80 -17.05 21.32 -2.75
N ILE A 81 -15.81 21.01 -3.14
CA ILE A 81 -14.60 21.76 -2.82
C ILE A 81 -13.97 22.17 -4.15
N GLY A 82 -14.00 23.47 -4.47
CA GLY A 82 -13.65 24.02 -5.78
C GLY A 82 -14.85 24.12 -6.73
N GLU A 83 -14.72 24.86 -7.84
CA GLU A 83 -15.79 25.04 -8.83
C GLU A 83 -16.17 23.74 -9.55
N GLU A 84 -15.23 22.81 -9.69
CA GLU A 84 -15.43 21.54 -10.40
C GLU A 84 -15.78 20.36 -9.46
N GLY A 85 -15.64 20.51 -8.14
CA GLY A 85 -15.80 19.43 -7.17
C GLY A 85 -14.70 18.35 -7.27
N ILE A 86 -14.40 17.67 -6.17
CA ILE A 86 -13.39 16.60 -6.14
C ILE A 86 -14.09 15.24 -6.11
N ASP A 87 -13.88 14.44 -7.15
CA ASP A 87 -14.44 13.11 -7.27
C ASP A 87 -13.69 12.10 -6.37
N VAL A 88 -14.41 11.54 -5.39
CA VAL A 88 -13.89 10.52 -4.50
C VAL A 88 -14.17 9.15 -5.10
N SER A 89 -13.14 8.51 -5.66
CA SER A 89 -13.27 7.19 -6.29
C SER A 89 -13.60 6.07 -5.30
N SER A 90 -14.21 4.99 -5.80
CA SER A 90 -14.48 3.79 -4.98
C SER A 90 -13.22 3.08 -4.49
N LEU A 91 -12.06 3.40 -5.05
CA LEU A 91 -10.76 2.86 -4.65
C LEU A 91 -10.36 3.24 -3.21
N TRP A 92 -10.95 4.30 -2.64
CA TRP A 92 -10.78 4.61 -1.22
C TRP A 92 -11.31 3.50 -0.31
N VAL A 93 -12.35 2.79 -0.72
CA VAL A 93 -12.87 1.63 0.03
C VAL A 93 -11.87 0.46 -0.06
N ALA A 94 -11.32 0.20 -1.25
CA ALA A 94 -10.26 -0.80 -1.42
C ALA A 94 -9.02 -0.48 -0.55
N THR A 95 -8.68 0.80 -0.42
CA THR A 95 -7.60 1.27 0.45
C THR A 95 -7.90 0.95 1.91
N VAL A 96 -9.10 1.28 2.41
CA VAL A 96 -9.51 0.95 3.79
C VAL A 96 -9.48 -0.56 4.05
N ILE A 97 -10.00 -1.36 3.11
CA ILE A 97 -9.97 -2.84 3.22
C ILE A 97 -8.51 -3.33 3.29
N SER A 98 -7.64 -2.82 2.43
CA SER A 98 -6.22 -3.20 2.43
C SER A 98 -5.51 -2.83 3.73
N LEU A 99 -5.83 -1.69 4.34
CA LEU A 99 -5.28 -1.28 5.63
C LEU A 99 -5.76 -2.18 6.76
N VAL A 100 -7.04 -2.56 6.77
CA VAL A 100 -7.58 -3.54 7.74
C VAL A 100 -6.87 -4.88 7.59
N VAL A 101 -6.69 -5.36 6.36
CA VAL A 101 -5.97 -6.61 6.07
C VAL A 101 -4.51 -6.51 6.52
N ALA A 102 -3.83 -5.41 6.24
CA ALA A 102 -2.48 -5.16 6.73
C ALA A 102 -2.42 -5.22 8.26
N VAL A 103 -3.30 -4.51 8.97
CA VAL A 103 -3.36 -4.55 10.44
C VAL A 103 -3.58 -5.97 10.95
N VAL A 104 -4.43 -6.78 10.31
CA VAL A 104 -4.64 -8.18 10.69
C VAL A 104 -3.37 -9.01 10.51
N ILE A 105 -2.63 -8.82 9.41
CA ILE A 105 -1.33 -9.48 9.14
C ILE A 105 -0.30 -9.13 10.23
N PHE A 106 -0.27 -7.87 10.67
CA PHE A 106 0.64 -7.42 11.73
C PHE A 106 0.19 -7.83 13.14
N ARG A 107 -1.13 -7.92 13.40
CA ARG A 107 -1.69 -8.16 14.75
C ARG A 107 -1.74 -9.63 15.16
N LYS A 108 -1.87 -10.57 14.22
CA LYS A 108 -1.95 -12.01 14.55
C LYS A 108 -0.56 -12.63 14.77
N VAL A 109 0.13 -12.12 15.80
CA VAL A 109 1.42 -12.58 16.33
C VAL A 109 1.31 -12.82 17.82
#